data_AF-A0A9E6ARJ5-F1
#
_entry.id   AF-A0A9E6ARJ5-F1
#
_cell.length_a   1.000
_cell.length_b   1.000
_cell.length_c   1.000
_cell.angle_alpha   90.00
_cell.angle_beta   90.00
_cell.angle_gamma   90.00
#
_symmetry.space_group_name_H-M   'P 1'
#
loop_
_entity.id
_entity.type
_entity.pdbx_description
1 polymer ?
#
loop_
_entity_poly.entity_id
_entity_poly.type
_entity_poly.pdbx_seq_one_letter_code
_entity_poly.pdbx_strand_id
1 'polypeptide(L)'
;MFSDSTLFENDYFKVTIPPGESIVTVVRSSKSFESAAAARAACNPMLTSLDNLGRRHHYLLLDSRQAVSKNDPEYENWFRSFRRDLVVDFPRVAYLVQTVAGQMQAKRLLQADGVFSRADVFASPVFATAYLRNSGATLR
;
A
#
# COMPACT_ATOMS: atom_id res chain seq x y z
N MET A 1 24.35 9.62 -4.09
CA MET A 1 23.52 8.44 -3.76
C MET A 1 22.44 8.93 -2.83
N PHE A 2 21.27 9.29 -3.35
CA PHE A 2 20.18 9.78 -2.50
C PHE A 2 19.63 8.57 -1.74
N SER A 3 19.84 8.54 -0.42
CA SER A 3 19.22 7.53 0.42
C SER A 3 17.76 7.92 0.59
N ASP A 4 16.85 6.96 0.41
CA ASP A 4 15.44 7.18 0.67
C ASP A 4 15.25 7.66 2.12
N SER A 5 14.40 8.66 2.34
CA SER A 5 14.06 9.06 3.71
C SER A 5 13.05 8.08 4.29
N THR A 6 13.42 7.39 5.37
CA THR A 6 12.48 6.54 6.12
C THR A 6 11.54 7.42 6.93
N LEU A 7 10.23 7.32 6.66
CA LEU A 7 9.17 8.01 7.40
C LEU A 7 8.64 7.19 8.57
N PHE A 8 8.68 5.86 8.44
CA PHE A 8 8.19 4.92 9.44
C PHE A 8 8.81 3.54 9.20
N GLU A 9 9.15 2.82 10.26
CA GLU A 9 9.63 1.45 10.17
C GLU A 9 9.28 0.67 11.45
N ASN A 10 8.76 -0.54 11.27
CA ASN A 10 8.60 -1.55 12.32
C ASN A 10 8.79 -2.95 11.71
N ASP A 11 8.60 -4.00 12.51
CA ASP A 11 8.77 -5.40 12.06
C ASP A 11 7.85 -5.81 10.89
N TYR A 12 6.77 -5.06 10.65
CA TYR A 12 5.70 -5.40 9.71
C TYR A 12 5.75 -4.55 8.45
N PHE A 13 6.15 -3.28 8.56
CA PHE A 13 6.12 -2.30 7.49
C PHE A 13 7.34 -1.39 7.51
N LYS A 14 7.74 -0.98 6.32
CA LYS A 14 8.65 0.13 6.10
C LYS A 14 8.00 1.14 5.16
N VAL A 15 8.07 2.42 5.50
CA VAL A 15 7.58 3.53 4.69
C VAL A 15 8.73 4.45 4.33
N THR A 16 8.92 4.66 3.04
CA THR A 16 9.97 5.53 2.51
C THR A 16 9.43 6.53 1.50
N ILE A 17 10.09 7.68 1.43
CA ILE A 17 9.94 8.65 0.34
C ILE A 17 11.33 9.15 -0.06
N PRO A 18 11.75 8.97 -1.32
CA PRO A 18 12.99 9.57 -1.78
C PRO A 18 12.88 11.10 -1.81
N PRO A 19 13.94 11.86 -1.50
CA PRO A 19 13.89 13.32 -1.53
C PRO A 19 13.44 13.87 -2.88
N GLY A 20 12.43 14.74 -2.88
CA GLY A 20 11.90 15.40 -4.08
C GLY A 20 11.01 14.51 -4.97
N GLU A 21 10.76 13.26 -4.59
CA GLU A 21 9.79 12.38 -5.27
C GLU A 21 8.41 12.52 -4.61
N SER A 22 7.35 12.22 -5.39
CA SER A 22 5.97 12.19 -4.89
C SER A 22 5.47 10.78 -4.59
N ILE A 23 6.29 9.75 -4.82
CA ILE A 23 5.91 8.36 -4.60
C ILE A 23 6.37 7.91 -3.22
N VAL A 24 5.39 7.61 -2.38
CA VAL A 24 5.58 6.97 -1.08
C VAL A 24 5.53 5.48 -1.27
N THR A 25 6.56 4.78 -0.80
CA THR A 25 6.60 3.31 -0.84
C THR A 25 6.31 2.76 0.54
N VAL A 26 5.30 1.88 0.63
CA VAL A 26 5.01 1.07 1.80
C VAL A 26 5.39 -0.38 1.47
N VAL A 27 6.33 -0.96 2.19
CA VAL A 27 6.77 -2.35 2.02
C VAL A 27 6.26 -3.20 3.17
N ARG A 28 5.46 -4.22 2.87
CA ARG A 28 4.97 -5.22 3.83
C ARG A 28 5.97 -6.37 3.97
N SER A 29 6.40 -6.65 5.20
CA SER A 29 7.23 -7.83 5.51
C SER A 29 6.44 -9.14 5.49
N SER A 30 7.13 -10.27 5.55
CA SER A 30 6.53 -11.60 5.68
C SER A 30 6.08 -11.95 7.10
N LYS A 31 6.32 -11.08 8.09
CA LYS A 31 5.92 -11.34 9.48
C LYS A 31 4.41 -11.31 9.61
N SER A 32 3.82 -12.42 10.05
CA SER A 32 2.38 -12.52 10.33
C SER A 32 2.03 -11.79 11.62
N PHE A 33 0.84 -11.19 11.68
CA PHE A 33 0.34 -10.63 12.92
C PHE A 33 -0.17 -11.73 13.85
N GLU A 34 0.24 -11.67 15.11
CA GLU A 34 -0.18 -12.61 16.15
C GLU A 34 -1.70 -12.54 16.40
N SER A 35 -2.24 -11.32 16.45
CA SER A 35 -3.67 -11.06 16.67
C SER A 35 -4.13 -9.81 15.91
N ALA A 36 -5.45 -9.60 15.81
CA ALA A 36 -5.99 -8.36 15.26
C ALA A 36 -5.62 -7.13 16.09
N ALA A 37 -5.39 -7.29 17.41
CA ALA A 37 -4.90 -6.20 18.27
C ALA A 37 -3.45 -5.83 17.95
N ALA A 38 -2.58 -6.82 17.77
CA ALA A 38 -1.20 -6.61 17.34
C ALA A 38 -1.15 -5.94 15.95
N ALA A 39 -2.04 -6.35 15.04
CA ALA A 39 -2.16 -5.74 13.72
C ALA A 39 -2.53 -4.25 13.78
N ARG A 40 -3.52 -3.89 14.62
CA ARG A 40 -3.88 -2.48 14.87
C ARG A 40 -2.71 -1.68 15.45
N ALA A 41 -2.03 -2.21 16.47
CA ALA A 41 -0.90 -1.54 17.11
C ALA A 41 0.26 -1.30 16.12
N ALA A 42 0.49 -2.24 15.21
CA ALA A 42 1.53 -2.12 14.19
C ALA A 42 1.14 -1.16 13.05
N CYS A 43 -0.13 -1.12 12.64
CA CYS A 43 -0.59 -0.35 11.49
C CYS A 43 -0.95 1.10 11.81
N ASN A 44 -1.54 1.38 12.98
CA ASN A 44 -2.05 2.73 13.30
C ASN A 44 -0.97 3.82 13.24
N PRO A 45 0.24 3.63 13.83
CA PRO A 45 1.30 4.63 13.73
C PRO A 45 1.73 4.90 12.28
N MET A 46 1.74 3.86 11.43
CA MET A 46 2.02 4.01 10.00
C MET A 46 0.98 4.89 9.31
N LEU A 47 -0.31 4.66 9.57
CA LEU A 47 -1.39 5.48 9.02
C LEU A 47 -1.26 6.94 9.44
N THR A 48 -0.95 7.20 10.73
CA THR A 48 -0.67 8.55 11.23
C THR A 48 0.52 9.20 10.50
N SER A 49 1.61 8.47 10.26
CA SER A 49 2.74 8.99 9.48
C SER A 49 2.34 9.36 8.04
N LEU A 50 1.49 8.55 7.39
CA LEU A 50 0.98 8.86 6.05
C LEU A 50 0.05 10.08 6.05
N ASP A 51 -0.78 10.25 7.09
CA ASP A 51 -1.65 11.42 7.24
C ASP A 51 -0.83 12.70 7.41
N ASN A 52 0.17 12.67 8.30
CA ASN A 52 1.06 13.81 8.55
C ASN A 52 1.89 14.21 7.33
N LEU A 53 2.18 13.27 6.44
CA LEU A 53 2.87 13.54 5.18
C LEU A 53 1.99 14.35 4.20
N GLY A 54 0.67 14.29 4.33
CA GLY A 54 -0.26 14.90 3.37
C GLY A 54 -0.45 14.03 2.12
N ARG A 55 -1.22 12.94 2.27
CA ARG A 55 -1.46 11.91 1.24
C ARG A 55 -1.92 12.45 -0.12
N ARG A 56 -2.68 13.54 -0.14
CA ARG A 56 -3.22 14.15 -1.37
C ARG A 56 -2.14 14.69 -2.32
N HIS A 57 -0.94 14.91 -1.82
CA HIS A 57 0.20 15.40 -2.60
C HIS A 57 1.13 14.28 -3.08
N HIS A 58 0.81 13.04 -2.76
CA HIS A 58 1.67 11.88 -2.97
C HIS A 58 0.93 10.75 -3.66
N TYR A 59 1.67 9.84 -4.29
CA TYR A 59 1.16 8.57 -4.81
C TYR A 59 1.66 7.43 -3.93
N LEU A 60 0.87 6.36 -3.82
CA LEU A 60 1.23 5.22 -2.99
C LEU A 60 1.65 4.03 -3.83
N LEU A 61 2.86 3.52 -3.60
CA LEU A 61 3.29 2.19 -4.01
C LEU A 61 3.23 1.26 -2.79
N LEU A 62 2.28 0.32 -2.77
CA LEU A 62 2.19 -0.70 -1.73
C LEU A 62 2.84 -2.00 -2.23
N ASP A 63 4.04 -2.31 -1.73
CA ASP A 63 4.72 -3.58 -1.97
C ASP A 63 4.27 -4.63 -0.96
N SER A 64 3.42 -5.54 -1.41
CA SER A 64 2.91 -6.67 -0.64
C SER A 64 3.44 -8.01 -1.16
N ARG A 65 4.56 -8.02 -1.89
CA ARG A 65 5.11 -9.27 -2.47
C ARG A 65 5.46 -10.31 -1.42
N GLN A 66 5.90 -9.88 -0.23
CA GLN A 66 6.26 -10.78 0.87
C GLN A 66 5.10 -11.02 1.84
N ALA A 67 3.92 -10.45 1.61
CA ALA A 67 2.80 -10.58 2.53
C ALA A 67 2.32 -12.03 2.62
N VAL A 68 2.10 -12.51 3.85
CA VAL A 68 1.57 -13.85 4.11
C VAL A 68 0.05 -13.75 4.31
N SER A 69 -0.69 -14.64 3.63
CA SER A 69 -2.14 -14.73 3.79
C SER A 69 -2.49 -15.36 5.15
N LYS A 70 -3.47 -14.81 5.85
CA LYS A 70 -4.02 -15.37 7.09
C LYS A 70 -5.52 -15.60 6.91
N ASN A 71 -5.97 -16.84 7.03
CA ASN A 71 -7.38 -17.18 6.95
C ASN A 71 -8.00 -17.14 8.35
N ASP A 72 -8.27 -15.94 8.84
CA ASP A 72 -8.81 -15.68 10.17
C ASP A 72 -9.94 -14.64 10.06
N PRO A 73 -11.19 -14.96 10.46
CA PRO A 73 -12.33 -14.06 10.27
C PRO A 73 -12.21 -12.70 10.98
N GLU A 74 -11.62 -12.66 12.18
CA GLU A 74 -11.43 -11.41 12.91
C GLU A 74 -10.38 -10.54 12.23
N TYR A 75 -9.31 -11.17 11.74
CA TYR A 75 -8.28 -10.53 10.94
C TYR A 75 -8.88 -9.93 9.66
N GLU A 76 -9.70 -10.69 8.93
CA GLU A 76 -10.32 -10.23 7.67
C GLU A 76 -11.21 -9.00 7.86
N ASN A 77 -11.99 -8.97 8.94
CA ASN A 77 -12.84 -7.83 9.28
C ASN A 77 -12.02 -6.57 9.57
N TRP A 78 -10.98 -6.68 10.39
CA TRP A 78 -10.07 -5.56 10.64
C TRP A 78 -9.32 -5.14 9.37
N PHE A 79 -8.82 -6.11 8.60
CA PHE A 79 -8.03 -5.88 7.41
C PHE A 79 -8.82 -5.15 6.34
N ARG A 80 -10.13 -5.41 6.23
CA ARG A 80 -11.02 -4.66 5.34
C ARG A 80 -11.02 -3.16 5.61
N SER A 81 -11.17 -2.76 6.87
CA SER A 81 -11.13 -1.33 7.24
C SER A 81 -9.73 -0.77 6.99
N PHE A 82 -8.70 -1.46 7.47
CA PHE A 82 -7.31 -1.03 7.29
C PHE A 82 -6.93 -0.82 5.82
N ARG A 83 -7.34 -1.71 4.90
CA ARG A 83 -7.04 -1.56 3.47
C ARG A 83 -7.59 -0.26 2.90
N ARG A 84 -8.79 0.14 3.31
CA ARG A 84 -9.43 1.40 2.88
C ARG A 84 -8.70 2.58 3.49
N ASP A 85 -8.42 2.52 4.78
CA ASP A 85 -7.72 3.56 5.53
C ASP A 85 -6.28 3.74 5.05
N LEU A 86 -5.63 2.71 4.50
CA LEU A 86 -4.28 2.79 3.95
C LEU A 86 -4.24 3.60 2.65
N VAL A 87 -5.28 3.52 1.83
CA VAL A 87 -5.31 4.12 0.48
C VAL A 87 -6.15 5.37 0.36
N VAL A 88 -6.88 5.73 1.42
CA VAL A 88 -7.68 6.95 1.44
C VAL A 88 -6.81 8.18 1.18
N ASP A 89 -7.39 9.17 0.49
CA ASP A 89 -6.79 10.44 0.09
C ASP A 89 -5.55 10.40 -0.83
N PHE A 90 -4.99 9.23 -1.14
CA PHE A 90 -4.01 9.11 -2.22
C PHE A 90 -4.71 9.27 -3.58
N PRO A 91 -4.25 10.17 -4.48
CA PRO A 91 -4.83 10.34 -5.80
C PRO A 91 -4.65 9.12 -6.71
N ARG A 92 -3.60 8.33 -6.49
CA ARG A 92 -3.30 7.11 -7.25
C ARG A 92 -2.52 6.10 -6.41
N VAL A 93 -2.85 4.82 -6.55
CA VAL A 93 -2.24 3.72 -5.79
C VAL A 93 -1.83 2.57 -6.70
N ALA A 94 -0.62 2.05 -6.52
CA ALA A 94 -0.15 0.85 -7.18
C ALA A 94 0.12 -0.24 -6.15
N TYR A 95 -0.52 -1.39 -6.32
CA TYR A 95 -0.28 -2.58 -5.51
C TYR A 95 0.71 -3.48 -6.23
N LEU A 96 1.82 -3.82 -5.58
CA LEU A 96 2.79 -4.75 -6.10
C LEU A 96 2.67 -6.09 -5.36
N VAL A 97 2.40 -7.15 -6.11
CA VAL A 97 2.19 -8.51 -5.58
C VAL A 97 3.01 -9.53 -6.39
N GLN A 98 3.33 -10.68 -5.79
CA GLN A 98 4.25 -11.62 -6.41
C GLN A 98 3.59 -12.58 -7.41
N THR A 99 2.35 -13.02 -7.13
CA THR A 99 1.72 -14.13 -7.87
C THR A 99 0.49 -13.68 -8.64
N VAL A 100 0.14 -14.41 -9.71
CA VAL A 100 -1.08 -14.19 -10.49
C VAL A 100 -2.34 -14.36 -9.63
N ALA A 101 -2.36 -15.37 -8.75
CA ALA A 101 -3.44 -15.53 -7.78
C ALA A 101 -3.58 -14.31 -6.85
N GLY A 102 -2.46 -13.78 -6.36
CA GLY A 102 -2.42 -12.54 -5.58
C GLY A 102 -2.94 -11.34 -6.36
N GLN A 103 -2.63 -11.23 -7.65
CA GLN A 103 -3.17 -10.16 -8.50
C GLN A 103 -4.69 -10.23 -8.62
N MET A 104 -5.24 -11.42 -8.89
CA MET A 104 -6.69 -11.59 -8.99
C MET A 104 -7.38 -11.29 -7.66
N GLN A 105 -6.81 -11.76 -6.55
CA GLN A 105 -7.36 -11.48 -5.22
C GLN A 105 -7.33 -9.99 -4.90
N ALA A 106 -6.20 -9.32 -5.12
CA ALA A 106 -6.07 -7.88 -4.90
C ALA A 106 -7.05 -7.09 -5.77
N LYS A 107 -7.18 -7.41 -7.06
CA LYS A 107 -8.14 -6.75 -7.96
C LYS A 107 -9.59 -6.87 -7.46
N ARG A 108 -9.99 -8.05 -6.99
CA ARG A 108 -11.32 -8.27 -6.39
C ARG A 108 -11.53 -7.41 -5.14
N LEU A 109 -10.51 -7.32 -4.28
CA LEU A 109 -10.57 -6.48 -3.07
C LEU A 109 -10.70 -4.99 -3.43
N LEU A 110 -9.93 -4.49 -4.40
CA LEU A 110 -10.02 -3.09 -4.86
C LEU A 110 -11.40 -2.74 -5.43
N GLN A 111 -12.01 -3.67 -6.17
CA GLN A 111 -13.38 -3.52 -6.66
C GLN A 111 -14.37 -3.47 -5.49
N ALA A 112 -14.28 -4.40 -4.54
CA ALA A 112 -15.13 -4.44 -3.35
C ALA A 112 -14.96 -3.22 -2.42
N ASP A 113 -13.77 -2.60 -2.44
CA ASP A 113 -13.45 -1.41 -1.66
C ASP A 113 -13.74 -0.09 -2.42
N GLY A 114 -14.21 -0.15 -3.68
CA GLY A 114 -14.64 1.02 -4.44
C GLY A 114 -13.51 1.95 -4.90
N VAL A 115 -12.25 1.48 -4.87
CA VAL A 115 -11.06 2.29 -5.16
C VAL A 115 -10.44 2.00 -6.53
N PHE A 116 -11.05 1.11 -7.32
CA PHE A 116 -10.53 0.65 -8.61
C PHE A 116 -10.33 1.78 -9.65
N SER A 117 -11.03 2.91 -9.51
CA SER A 117 -10.84 4.08 -10.40
C SER A 117 -9.48 4.77 -10.24
N ARG A 118 -8.77 4.53 -9.14
CA ARG A 118 -7.47 5.15 -8.84
C ARG A 118 -6.40 4.15 -8.41
N ALA A 119 -6.71 2.86 -8.39
CA ALA A 119 -5.81 1.81 -7.92
C ALA A 119 -5.71 0.67 -8.92
N ASP A 120 -4.49 0.17 -9.16
CA ASP A 120 -4.27 -1.03 -9.97
C ASP A 120 -3.19 -1.93 -9.35
N VAL A 121 -3.10 -3.17 -9.85
CA VAL A 121 -2.26 -4.24 -9.32
C VAL A 121 -1.25 -4.69 -10.36
N PHE A 122 0.01 -4.77 -9.94
CA PHE A 122 1.17 -5.05 -10.78
C PHE A 122 1.99 -6.21 -10.19
N ALA A 123 2.73 -6.92 -11.05
CA ALA A 123 3.80 -7.84 -10.64
C ALA A 123 5.20 -7.24 -10.84
N SER A 124 5.31 -6.14 -11.57
CA SER A 124 6.57 -5.47 -11.87
C SER A 124 6.65 -4.11 -11.17
N PRO A 125 7.70 -3.86 -10.36
CA PRO A 125 7.95 -2.54 -9.81
C PRO A 125 8.05 -1.46 -10.89
N VAL A 126 8.63 -1.80 -12.05
CA VAL A 126 8.81 -0.85 -13.17
C VAL A 126 7.46 -0.37 -13.70
N PHE A 127 6.53 -1.29 -13.95
CA PHE A 127 5.19 -0.92 -14.44
C PHE A 127 4.36 -0.21 -13.38
N ALA A 128 4.47 -0.63 -12.11
CA ALA A 128 3.81 0.05 -10.99
C ALA A 128 4.26 1.51 -10.88
N THR A 129 5.57 1.76 -10.89
CA THR A 129 6.13 3.11 -10.82
C THR A 129 5.79 3.93 -12.07
N ALA A 130 5.83 3.34 -13.27
CA ALA A 130 5.42 4.02 -14.49
C ALA A 130 3.95 4.46 -14.45
N TYR A 131 3.05 3.60 -13.95
CA TYR A 131 1.65 3.95 -13.72
C TYR A 131 1.49 5.12 -12.75
N LEU A 132 2.25 5.16 -11.65
CA LEU A 132 2.22 6.27 -10.70
C LEU A 132 2.79 7.58 -11.27
N ARG A 133 3.81 7.50 -12.14
CA ARG A 133 4.45 8.68 -12.75
C ARG A 133 3.66 9.27 -13.92
N ASN A 134 2.92 8.46 -14.67
CA ASN A 134 2.06 8.91 -15.78
C ASN A 134 0.75 9.58 -15.32
N SER A 135 0.80 10.32 -14.22
CA SER A 135 -0.36 10.99 -13.61
C SER A 135 -0.73 12.32 -14.29
N GLY A 136 -0.08 12.67 -15.41
CA GLY A 136 -0.31 13.90 -16.18
C GLY A 136 -0.84 13.74 -17.60
N ALA A 137 -1.12 12.52 -18.09
CA ALA A 137 -1.71 12.32 -19.42
C ALA A 137 -3.13 11.80 -19.28
N THR A 138 -4.07 12.72 -19.10
CA THR A 138 -5.46 12.50 -19.55
C THR A 138 -5.40 12.34 -21.07
N LEU A 139 -5.35 11.10 -21.56
CA LEU A 139 -5.94 10.84 -22.86
C LEU A 139 -7.45 10.84 -22.62
N ARG A 140 -8.09 11.88 -23.17
CA ARG A 140 -9.54 12.02 -23.28
C ARG A 140 -10.16 10.81 -23.94
#